data_AF-A0AB35KBS2-F1
#
_entry.id   AF-A0AB35KBS2-F1
#
_cell.length_a   1.000
_cell.length_b   1.000
_cell.length_c   1.000
_cell.angle_alpha   90.00
_cell.angle_beta   90.00
_cell.angle_gamma   90.00
#
_symmetry.space_group_name_H-M   'P 1'
#
loop_
_entity.id
_entity.type
_entity.pdbx_description
1 polymer ?
#
loop_
_entity_poly.entity_id
_entity_poly.type
_entity_poly.pdbx_seq_one_letter_code
_entity_poly.pdbx_strand_id
1 'polypeptide(L)'
;MKKIILWGLTFLVILTLSSCSKNKNSKYDSVISDLRSELAVKGDSKLTFDNYEWSYKVVHNVTNADISKGDMIEVYPKKERDSKRLFNINIDSQMGGSYAQSKIIVLQKIVSKIAKKLPNDNSEITLGFKSQQKSKRIVPVARSLKSMDAFPIND
;
A
#
# COMPACT_ATOMS: atom_id res chain seq x y z
N MET A 1 20.32 -61.85 43.78
CA MET A 1 21.13 -60.76 43.19
C MET A 1 21.32 -61.12 41.71
N LYS A 2 21.02 -60.37 40.66
CA LYS A 2 20.64 -58.96 40.40
C LYS A 2 19.53 -58.96 39.33
N LYS A 3 18.61 -58.00 39.40
CA LYS A 3 17.59 -57.71 38.37
C LYS A 3 18.18 -56.73 37.36
N ILE A 4 17.89 -56.90 36.06
CA ILE A 4 18.12 -55.86 35.05
C ILE A 4 16.79 -55.65 34.34
N ILE A 5 16.21 -54.47 34.57
CA ILE A 5 14.92 -54.04 34.03
C ILE A 5 15.23 -53.28 32.74
N LEU A 6 14.67 -53.76 31.64
CA LEU A 6 14.70 -53.12 30.32
C LEU A 6 13.77 -51.89 30.36
N TRP A 7 14.33 -50.69 30.41
CA TRP A 7 13.54 -49.46 30.27
C TRP A 7 13.50 -49.04 28.80
N GLY A 8 12.30 -49.08 28.23
CA GLY A 8 12.00 -48.66 26.87
C GLY A 8 12.30 -47.18 26.66
N LEU A 9 13.00 -46.90 25.57
CA LEU A 9 13.35 -45.57 25.10
C LEU A 9 12.16 -44.99 24.33
N THR A 10 11.26 -44.26 24.99
CA THR A 10 10.24 -43.46 24.28
C THR A 10 10.88 -42.16 23.81
N PHE A 11 11.33 -42.13 22.55
CA PHE A 11 11.71 -40.91 21.86
C PHE A 11 10.43 -40.10 21.57
N LEU A 12 10.07 -39.19 22.47
CA LEU A 12 9.01 -38.22 22.23
C LEU A 12 9.55 -37.17 21.25
N VAL A 13 9.32 -37.38 19.95
CA VAL A 13 9.58 -36.37 18.92
C VAL A 13 8.59 -35.23 19.13
N ILE A 14 9.03 -34.19 19.84
CA ILE A 14 8.32 -32.91 19.88
C ILE A 14 8.49 -32.28 18.50
N LEU A 15 7.56 -32.56 17.59
CA LEU A 15 7.33 -31.74 16.41
C LEU A 15 6.89 -30.37 16.92
N THR A 16 7.86 -29.48 17.13
CA THR A 16 7.58 -28.05 17.18
C THR A 16 7.03 -27.70 15.81
N LEU A 17 5.70 -27.64 15.70
CA LEU A 17 5.03 -26.84 14.69
C LEU A 17 5.49 -25.41 14.95
N SER A 18 6.63 -25.05 14.37
CA SER A 18 6.99 -23.66 14.13
C SER A 18 5.84 -23.11 13.30
N SER A 19 4.86 -22.53 13.99
CA SER A 19 3.81 -21.74 13.37
C SER A 19 4.56 -20.75 12.50
N CYS A 20 4.55 -21.04 11.20
CA CYS A 20 5.13 -20.21 10.19
C CYS A 20 4.23 -18.98 10.22
N SER A 21 4.59 -18.02 11.08
CA SER A 21 3.98 -16.71 11.16
C SER A 21 4.29 -16.03 9.84
N LYS A 22 3.57 -16.43 8.78
CA LYS A 22 3.54 -15.75 7.51
C LYS A 22 3.21 -14.31 7.85
N ASN A 23 4.16 -13.43 7.60
CA ASN A 23 4.01 -12.01 7.77
C ASN A 23 2.66 -11.63 7.15
N LYS A 24 1.70 -11.13 7.94
CA LYS A 24 0.30 -10.95 7.51
C LYS A 24 0.16 -10.12 6.23
N ASN A 25 1.20 -9.38 5.86
CA ASN A 25 1.29 -8.54 4.69
C ASN A 25 1.77 -9.24 3.41
N SER A 26 2.22 -10.50 3.47
CA SER A 26 2.85 -11.17 2.32
C SER A 26 1.92 -11.28 1.10
N LYS A 27 0.59 -11.26 1.31
CA LYS A 27 -0.41 -11.24 0.23
C LYS A 27 -0.40 -9.96 -0.61
N TYR A 28 0.23 -8.88 -0.13
CA TYR A 28 0.35 -7.59 -0.82
C TYR A 28 1.74 -7.33 -1.39
N ASP A 29 2.72 -8.23 -1.20
CA ASP A 29 4.11 -8.00 -1.61
C ASP A 29 4.23 -7.75 -3.12
N SER A 30 3.51 -8.50 -3.95
CA SER A 30 3.48 -8.29 -5.40
C SER A 30 2.89 -6.93 -5.77
N VAL A 31 1.77 -6.53 -5.14
CA VAL A 31 1.12 -5.23 -5.35
C VAL A 31 2.04 -4.08 -4.95
N ILE A 32 2.73 -4.20 -3.81
CA ILE A 32 3.68 -3.20 -3.32
C ILE A 32 4.92 -3.14 -4.22
N SER A 33 5.39 -4.28 -4.73
CA SER A 33 6.50 -4.33 -5.68
C SER A 33 6.16 -3.61 -6.99
N ASP A 34 4.95 -3.84 -7.53
CA ASP A 34 4.47 -3.17 -8.72
C ASP A 34 4.33 -1.65 -8.51
N LEU A 35 3.77 -1.23 -7.36
CA LEU A 35 3.71 0.18 -6.98
C LEU A 35 5.10 0.80 -6.91
N ARG A 36 6.07 0.11 -6.30
CA ARG A 36 7.46 0.58 -6.25
C ARG A 36 8.06 0.76 -7.64
N SER A 37 7.83 -0.19 -8.54
CA SER A 37 8.36 -0.15 -9.90
C SER A 37 7.77 1.03 -10.70
N GLU A 38 6.44 1.16 -10.69
CA GLU A 38 5.71 2.19 -11.46
C GLU A 38 5.91 3.61 -10.89
N LEU A 39 6.12 3.74 -9.57
CA LEU A 39 6.41 5.04 -8.94
C LEU A 39 7.91 5.39 -8.93
N ALA A 40 8.79 4.44 -9.26
CA ALA A 40 10.23 4.66 -9.39
C ALA A 40 10.65 5.20 -10.77
N VAL A 41 9.68 5.48 -11.66
CA VAL A 41 9.96 5.88 -13.05
C VAL A 41 10.97 7.01 -13.12
N LYS A 42 11.94 6.76 -13.99
CA LYS A 42 13.15 7.52 -14.26
C LYS A 42 12.89 8.53 -15.37
N GLY A 43 12.97 9.81 -15.04
CA GLY A 43 13.90 10.72 -15.74
C GLY A 43 13.49 11.44 -17.03
N ASP A 44 12.41 11.09 -17.75
CA ASP A 44 12.13 11.76 -19.04
C ASP A 44 10.74 12.40 -19.21
N SER A 45 9.81 12.25 -18.25
CA SER A 45 8.51 12.89 -18.34
C SER A 45 8.42 14.05 -17.34
N LYS A 46 8.08 15.27 -17.79
CA LYS A 46 7.79 16.38 -16.86
C LYS A 46 6.68 16.05 -15.86
N LEU A 47 5.86 15.03 -16.15
CA LEU A 47 4.72 14.61 -15.36
C LEU A 47 5.06 13.62 -14.23
N THR A 48 6.30 13.13 -14.14
CA THR A 48 6.71 12.23 -13.05
C THR A 48 7.03 13.00 -11.75
N PHE A 49 7.07 12.24 -10.66
CA PHE A 49 7.44 12.70 -9.32
C PHE A 49 8.88 12.27 -9.04
N ASP A 50 9.81 12.71 -9.90
CA ASP A 50 11.21 12.31 -9.84
C ASP A 50 11.80 12.53 -8.44
N ASN A 51 12.56 11.54 -7.98
CA ASN A 51 13.27 11.51 -6.69
C ASN A 51 12.38 11.42 -5.44
N TYR A 52 11.08 11.17 -5.60
CA TYR A 52 10.23 10.87 -4.45
C TYR A 52 10.61 9.50 -3.90
N GLU A 53 11.01 9.47 -2.63
CA GLU A 53 11.11 8.21 -1.91
C GLU A 53 9.73 7.91 -1.32
N TRP A 54 9.09 6.84 -1.78
CA TRP A 54 7.75 6.47 -1.37
C TRP A 54 7.75 5.50 -0.18
N SER A 55 6.79 5.65 0.72
CA SER A 55 6.50 4.73 1.81
C SER A 55 5.25 3.92 1.47
N TYR A 56 5.25 2.64 1.85
CA TYR A 56 4.18 1.69 1.58
C TYR A 56 3.81 1.01 2.90
N LYS A 57 2.55 1.13 3.32
CA LYS A 57 2.09 0.59 4.60
C LYS A 57 0.74 -0.08 4.44
N VAL A 58 0.64 -1.33 4.84
CA VAL A 58 -0.64 -2.03 4.95
C VAL A 58 -1.29 -1.68 6.28
N VAL A 59 -2.54 -1.25 6.24
CA VAL A 59 -3.38 -0.95 7.40
C VAL A 59 -4.58 -1.88 7.38
N HIS A 60 -4.75 -2.62 8.46
CA HIS A 60 -5.82 -3.61 8.58
C HIS A 60 -7.07 -3.05 9.24
N ASN A 61 -8.20 -3.73 9.01
CA ASN A 61 -9.49 -3.45 9.64
C ASN A 61 -9.96 -2.00 9.41
N VAL A 62 -9.75 -1.50 8.19
CA VAL A 62 -10.20 -0.18 7.76
C VAL A 62 -11.65 -0.26 7.33
N THR A 63 -12.45 0.70 7.79
CA THR A 63 -13.82 0.91 7.32
C THR A 63 -13.92 2.34 6.79
N ASN A 64 -14.35 2.48 5.56
CA ASN A 64 -14.58 3.77 4.90
C ASN A 64 -15.82 3.66 3.98
N ALA A 65 -15.95 4.54 2.98
CA ALA A 65 -17.09 4.53 2.08
C ALA A 65 -17.16 3.28 1.16
N ASP A 66 -16.03 2.61 0.91
CA ASP A 66 -15.89 1.59 -0.14
C ASP A 66 -15.43 0.22 0.39
N ILE A 67 -14.81 0.18 1.58
CA ILE A 67 -14.40 -1.06 2.26
C ILE A 67 -14.97 -1.13 3.67
N SER A 68 -15.28 -2.35 4.13
CA SER A 68 -15.78 -2.64 5.48
C SER A 68 -14.91 -3.68 6.16
N LYS A 69 -14.25 -3.30 7.26
CA LYS A 69 -13.23 -4.12 7.95
C LYS A 69 -12.18 -4.71 6.98
N GLY A 70 -11.87 -3.96 5.93
CA GLY A 70 -10.94 -4.35 4.86
C GLY A 70 -9.50 -3.94 5.15
N ASP A 71 -8.64 -4.10 4.14
CA ASP A 71 -7.23 -3.71 4.20
C ASP A 71 -6.96 -2.54 3.26
N MET A 72 -6.18 -1.56 3.72
CA MET A 72 -5.75 -0.41 2.92
C MET A 72 -4.23 -0.41 2.76
N ILE A 73 -3.74 -0.26 1.53
CA ILE A 73 -2.33 0.01 1.24
C ILE A 73 -2.15 1.54 1.14
N GLU A 74 -1.58 2.13 2.18
CA GLU A 74 -1.21 3.56 2.19
C GLU A 74 0.09 3.76 1.41
N VAL A 75 0.07 4.69 0.45
CA VAL A 75 1.23 5.09 -0.34
C VAL A 75 1.43 6.60 -0.19
N TYR A 76 2.59 7.04 0.28
CA TYR A 76 2.86 8.46 0.48
C TYR A 76 4.35 8.81 0.39
N PRO A 77 4.72 10.07 0.09
CA PRO A 77 6.11 10.49 0.11
C PRO A 77 6.70 10.38 1.52
N LYS A 78 7.82 9.67 1.66
CA LYS A 78 8.51 9.45 2.93
C LYS A 78 9.03 10.76 3.53
N LYS A 79 9.55 11.65 2.67
CA LYS A 79 10.09 12.96 3.05
C LYS A 79 8.98 13.99 3.14
N GLU A 80 8.97 14.79 4.22
CA GLU A 80 7.96 15.82 4.45
C GLU A 80 7.92 16.87 3.33
N ARG A 81 9.08 17.29 2.82
CA ARG A 81 9.18 18.22 1.68
C ARG A 81 8.41 17.73 0.45
N ASP A 82 8.47 16.44 0.15
CA ASP A 82 7.84 15.85 -1.02
C ASP A 82 6.35 15.65 -0.77
N SER A 83 5.96 15.36 0.47
CA SER A 83 4.57 15.40 0.92
C SER A 83 3.95 16.79 0.75
N LYS A 84 4.67 17.87 1.12
CA LYS A 84 4.22 19.27 0.91
C LYS A 84 4.11 19.63 -0.57
N ARG A 85 5.05 19.17 -1.39
CA ARG A 85 5.00 19.36 -2.85
C ARG A 85 3.79 18.68 -3.47
N LEU A 86 3.49 17.43 -3.08
CA LEU A 86 2.29 16.73 -3.55
C LEU A 86 1.00 17.43 -3.09
N PHE A 87 0.98 17.96 -1.86
CA PHE A 87 -0.13 18.80 -1.39
C PHE A 87 -0.34 20.02 -2.30
N ASN A 88 0.71 20.79 -2.58
CA ASN A 88 0.60 21.98 -3.45
C ASN A 88 0.14 21.60 -4.86
N ILE A 89 0.70 20.54 -5.46
CA ILE A 89 0.24 20.04 -6.77
C ILE A 89 -1.24 19.66 -6.73
N ASN A 90 -1.71 19.02 -5.66
CA ASN A 90 -3.11 18.69 -5.51
C ASN A 90 -4.00 19.94 -5.41
N ILE A 91 -3.58 20.97 -4.66
CA ILE A 91 -4.30 22.26 -4.61
C ILE A 91 -4.32 22.93 -5.99
N ASP A 92 -3.19 23.03 -6.67
CA ASP A 92 -3.08 23.63 -8.00
C ASP A 92 -3.98 22.90 -9.03
N SER A 93 -4.05 21.58 -8.93
CA SER A 93 -4.94 20.75 -9.76
C SER A 93 -6.42 21.09 -9.54
N GLN A 94 -6.83 21.27 -8.27
CA GLN A 94 -8.20 21.65 -7.90
C GLN A 94 -8.55 23.08 -8.31
N MET A 95 -7.56 23.97 -8.43
CA MET A 95 -7.73 25.34 -8.93
C MET A 95 -7.74 25.43 -10.47
N GLY A 96 -7.68 24.30 -11.19
CA GLY A 96 -7.71 24.26 -12.65
C GLY A 96 -6.34 24.32 -13.33
N GLY A 97 -5.24 24.10 -12.59
CA GLY A 97 -3.90 24.04 -13.15
C GLY A 97 -3.70 22.78 -14.00
N SER A 98 -3.74 22.91 -15.33
CA SER A 98 -3.68 21.78 -16.28
C SER A 98 -2.46 20.87 -16.07
N TYR A 99 -1.28 21.45 -15.86
CA TYR A 99 -0.06 20.68 -15.59
C TYR A 99 -0.15 19.88 -14.29
N ALA A 100 -0.72 20.46 -13.25
CA ALA A 100 -0.94 19.79 -11.97
C ALA A 100 -1.98 18.68 -12.09
N GLN A 101 -3.07 18.92 -12.84
CA GLN A 101 -4.07 17.90 -13.18
C GLN A 101 -3.44 16.71 -13.89
N SER A 102 -2.64 16.95 -14.94
CA SER A 102 -1.94 15.87 -15.65
C SER A 102 -1.05 15.03 -14.72
N LYS A 103 -0.38 15.65 -13.72
CA LYS A 103 0.39 14.90 -12.71
C LYS A 103 -0.47 14.04 -11.80
N ILE A 104 -1.62 14.57 -11.33
CA ILE A 104 -2.54 13.81 -10.49
C ILE A 104 -3.15 12.64 -11.29
N ILE A 105 -3.53 12.86 -12.55
CA ILE A 105 -4.06 11.82 -13.44
C ILE A 105 -3.06 10.68 -13.61
N VAL A 106 -1.75 10.97 -13.76
CA VAL A 106 -0.71 9.93 -13.83
C VAL A 106 -0.72 9.06 -12.57
N LEU A 107 -0.81 9.65 -11.37
CA LEU A 107 -0.90 8.90 -10.12
C LEU A 107 -2.18 8.06 -10.04
N GLN A 108 -3.32 8.62 -10.46
CA GLN A 108 -4.60 7.93 -10.50
C GLN A 108 -4.55 6.72 -11.45
N LYS A 109 -3.96 6.87 -12.63
CA LYS A 109 -3.77 5.77 -13.60
C LYS A 109 -2.88 4.66 -13.05
N ILE A 110 -1.77 5.01 -12.39
CA ILE A 110 -0.88 4.03 -11.74
C ILE A 110 -1.65 3.24 -10.67
N VAL A 111 -2.35 3.95 -9.78
CA VAL A 111 -3.11 3.33 -8.68
C VAL A 111 -4.23 2.44 -9.22
N SER A 112 -5.02 2.91 -10.19
CA SER A 112 -6.07 2.13 -10.85
C SER A 112 -5.55 0.85 -11.50
N LYS A 113 -4.47 0.96 -12.29
CA LYS A 113 -3.84 -0.17 -12.98
C LYS A 113 -3.42 -1.25 -11.99
N ILE A 114 -2.79 -0.86 -10.89
CA ILE A 114 -2.23 -1.81 -9.92
C ILE A 114 -3.31 -2.36 -8.99
N ALA A 115 -4.34 -1.56 -8.64
CA ALA A 115 -5.43 -1.99 -7.76
C ALA A 115 -6.20 -3.19 -8.32
N LYS A 116 -6.28 -3.35 -9.66
CA LYS A 116 -6.84 -4.53 -10.33
C LYS A 116 -6.17 -5.85 -9.94
N LYS A 117 -4.93 -5.80 -9.42
CA LYS A 117 -4.16 -6.96 -8.95
C LYS A 117 -4.32 -7.23 -7.45
N LEU A 118 -5.13 -6.45 -6.73
CA LEU A 118 -5.39 -6.70 -5.33
C LEU A 118 -5.97 -8.12 -5.11
N PRO A 119 -5.65 -8.75 -3.97
CA PRO A 119 -6.06 -10.12 -3.70
C PRO A 119 -7.57 -10.29 -3.49
N ASN A 120 -8.31 -9.21 -3.18
CA ASN A 120 -9.76 -9.22 -2.99
C ASN A 120 -10.36 -7.81 -3.22
N ASP A 121 -11.69 -7.75 -3.33
CA ASP A 121 -12.43 -6.50 -3.55
C ASP A 121 -12.60 -5.66 -2.27
N ASN A 122 -12.42 -6.26 -1.09
CA ASN A 122 -12.46 -5.55 0.20
C ASN A 122 -11.07 -5.04 0.63
N SER A 123 -10.28 -4.62 -0.36
CA SER A 123 -8.98 -3.98 -0.17
C SER A 123 -8.87 -2.78 -1.09
N GLU A 124 -8.13 -1.76 -0.67
CA GLU A 124 -7.90 -0.55 -1.46
C GLU A 124 -6.41 -0.15 -1.47
N ILE A 125 -6.02 0.57 -2.52
CA ILE A 125 -4.77 1.34 -2.55
C ILE A 125 -5.14 2.81 -2.42
N THR A 126 -4.53 3.49 -1.44
CA THR A 126 -4.75 4.92 -1.21
C THR A 126 -3.41 5.65 -1.28
N LEU A 127 -3.23 6.42 -2.35
CA LEU A 127 -2.04 7.24 -2.58
C LEU A 127 -2.33 8.69 -2.24
N GLY A 128 -1.47 9.30 -1.42
CA GLY A 128 -1.70 10.65 -0.94
C GLY A 128 -0.50 11.27 -0.25
N PHE A 129 -0.74 12.40 0.42
CA PHE A 129 0.23 13.07 1.28
C PHE A 129 -0.18 12.96 2.74
N LYS A 130 0.77 13.08 3.66
CA LYS A 130 0.48 13.04 5.10
C LYS A 130 -0.41 14.23 5.48
N SER A 131 -1.48 13.95 6.22
CA SER A 131 -2.36 14.99 6.74
C SER A 131 -1.65 15.82 7.81
N GLN A 132 -1.93 17.12 7.85
CA GLN A 132 -1.51 18.00 8.96
C GLN A 132 -2.34 17.74 10.24
N GLN A 133 -3.57 17.25 10.10
CA GLN A 133 -4.39 16.79 11.22
C GLN A 133 -3.91 15.40 11.65
N LYS A 134 -3.41 15.26 12.89
CA LYS A 134 -2.89 13.99 13.44
C LYS A 134 -3.90 12.83 13.39
N SER A 135 -5.20 13.12 13.38
CA SER A 135 -6.28 12.13 13.34
C SER A 135 -6.46 11.49 11.96
N LYS A 136 -6.08 12.18 10.88
CA LYS A 136 -6.11 11.67 9.51
C LYS A 136 -4.72 11.16 9.16
N ARG A 137 -4.62 9.96 8.60
CA ARG A 137 -3.31 9.35 8.26
C ARG A 137 -2.74 9.94 6.98
N ILE A 138 -3.56 9.93 5.94
CA ILE A 138 -3.23 10.43 4.61
C ILE A 138 -4.42 11.20 4.03
N VAL A 139 -4.13 12.21 3.21
CA VAL A 139 -5.12 12.87 2.36
C VAL A 139 -4.97 12.29 0.95
N PRO A 140 -5.99 11.60 0.43
CA PRO A 140 -5.89 10.89 -0.85
C PRO A 140 -5.85 11.87 -2.02
N VAL A 141 -5.03 11.55 -3.03
CA VAL A 141 -5.06 12.15 -4.37
C VAL A 141 -5.45 11.12 -5.44
N ALA A 142 -5.25 9.84 -5.13
CA ALA A 142 -5.69 8.70 -5.90
C ALA A 142 -6.12 7.57 -4.96
N ARG A 143 -7.24 6.91 -5.29
CA ARG A 143 -7.75 5.79 -4.51
C ARG A 143 -8.51 4.83 -5.41
N SER A 144 -8.12 3.56 -5.36
CA SER A 144 -8.75 2.52 -6.17
C SER A 144 -8.82 1.19 -5.42
N LEU A 145 -9.90 0.48 -5.68
CA LEU A 145 -10.14 -0.90 -5.30
C LEU A 145 -9.91 -1.79 -6.52
N LYS A 146 -10.05 -3.10 -6.34
CA LYS A 146 -9.97 -4.04 -7.47
C LYS A 146 -11.09 -3.84 -8.48
N SER A 147 -12.29 -3.55 -8.01
CA SER A 147 -13.52 -3.46 -8.80
C SER A 147 -13.80 -2.07 -9.38
N MET A 148 -13.23 -1.01 -8.78
CA MET A 148 -13.53 0.37 -9.16
C MET A 148 -12.47 1.37 -8.73
N ASP A 149 -12.47 2.52 -9.41
CA ASP A 149 -11.71 3.70 -9.02
C ASP A 149 -12.57 4.59 -8.11
N ALA A 150 -12.23 4.63 -6.83
CA ALA A 150 -12.98 5.42 -5.85
C ALA A 150 -12.71 6.94 -5.99
N PHE A 151 -11.61 7.30 -6.63
CA PHE A 151 -11.34 8.64 -7.15
C PHE A 151 -11.39 8.56 -8.68
N PRO A 152 -12.29 9.30 -9.36
CA PRO A 152 -12.43 9.21 -10.80
C PRO A 152 -11.15 9.71 -11.51
N ILE A 153 -10.85 9.05 -12.63
CA ILE A 153 -9.78 9.46 -13.54
C ILE A 153 -10.42 10.37 -14.58
N ASN A 154 -10.18 11.68 -14.46
CA ASN A 154 -10.72 12.66 -15.39
C ASN A 154 -9.67 12.93 -16.47
N ASP A 155 -9.79 12.23 -17.60
CA ASP A 155 -8.92 12.37 -18.77
C ASP A 155 -9.29 13.55 -19.68
#